data_AF-A0A519QI16-F1
#
_entry.id   AF-A0A519QI16-F1
#
_cell.length_a   1.000
_cell.length_b   1.000
_cell.length_c   1.000
_cell.angle_alpha   90.00
_cell.angle_beta   90.00
_cell.angle_gamma   90.00
#
_symmetry.space_group_name_H-M   'P 1'
#
loop_
_entity.id
_entity.type
_entity.pdbx_description
1 polymer ?
#
loop_
_entity_poly.entity_id
_entity_poly.type
_entity_poly.pdbx_seq_one_letter_code
_entity_poly.pdbx_strand_id
1 'polypeptide(L)'
;MFVAIGIVILLVMVFGGFALTGGALGPVMHAIPHEMLIIGGAAVGAIVTGNSMHELKAFGGGFLRAAKGPKHNKQDHIDVIILTTRLMKLLRSEGPVALESHVQDPKSSAIFAEFPRLL
;
A
#
# COMPACT_ATOMS: atom_id res chain seq x y z
N MET A 1 5.98 2.07 -5.16
CA MET A 1 6.89 1.44 -6.17
C MET A 1 8.36 1.56 -5.81
N PHE A 2 8.80 2.58 -5.05
CA PHE A 2 10.25 2.79 -4.78
C PHE A 2 10.61 2.91 -3.29
N VAL A 3 9.90 2.22 -2.38
CA VAL A 3 10.15 2.32 -0.93
C VAL A 3 11.60 1.97 -0.59
N ALA A 4 12.12 0.86 -1.12
CA ALA A 4 13.50 0.45 -0.89
C ALA A 4 14.52 1.49 -1.42
N ILE A 5 14.30 2.01 -2.63
CA ILE A 5 15.17 3.02 -3.22
C ILE A 5 15.16 4.30 -2.39
N GLY A 6 13.98 4.76 -1.96
CA GLY A 6 13.84 5.93 -1.10
C GLY A 6 14.56 5.77 0.24
N ILE A 7 14.46 4.60 0.87
CA ILE A 7 15.19 4.30 2.12
C ILE A 7 16.71 4.33 1.88
N VAL A 8 17.19 3.73 0.79
CA VAL A 8 18.62 3.75 0.46
C VAL A 8 19.13 5.18 0.24
N ILE A 9 18.40 5.98 -0.54
CA ILE A 9 18.76 7.39 -0.76
C ILE A 9 18.79 8.15 0.57
N LEU A 10 17.79 7.96 1.43
CA LEU A 10 17.73 8.58 2.74
C LEU A 10 18.96 8.24 3.59
N LEU A 11 19.29 6.95 3.72
CA LEU A 11 20.43 6.50 4.52
C LEU A 11 21.75 7.04 3.97
N VAL A 12 21.94 7.01 2.65
CA VAL A 12 23.15 7.53 2.01
C VAL A 12 23.27 9.04 2.19
N MET A 13 22.20 9.81 2.03
CA MET A 13 22.26 11.26 2.21
C MET A 13 22.48 11.66 3.67
N VAL A 14 21.83 10.98 4.62
CA VAL A 14 21.96 11.27 6.06
C VAL A 14 23.35 10.89 6.57
N PHE A 15 23.75 9.63 6.43
CA PHE A 15 25.03 9.15 6.97
C PHE A 15 26.22 9.58 6.09
N GLY A 16 26.05 9.60 4.77
CA GLY A 16 27.06 10.08 3.86
C GLY A 16 27.31 11.58 4.00
N GLY A 17 26.24 12.39 4.11
CA GLY A 17 26.36 13.82 4.40
C GLY A 17 27.07 14.09 5.72
N PHE A 18 26.70 13.38 6.79
CA PHE A 18 27.34 13.49 8.10
C PHE A 18 28.83 13.09 8.08
N ALA A 19 29.19 12.02 7.37
CA ALA A 19 30.59 11.62 7.22
C ALA A 19 31.40 12.63 6.39
N LEU A 20 30.82 13.15 5.31
CA LEU A 20 31.46 14.14 4.43
C LEU A 20 31.78 15.45 5.15
N THR A 21 30.95 15.87 6.12
CA THR A 21 31.20 17.07 6.94
C THR A 21 32.18 16.83 8.08
N GLY A 22 32.82 15.66 8.16
CA GLY A 22 33.81 15.30 9.19
C GLY A 22 33.21 14.62 10.42
N GLY A 23 31.95 14.20 10.38
CA GLY A 23 31.30 13.47 11.47
C GLY A 23 31.86 12.05 11.66
N ALA A 24 32.09 11.66 12.92
CA ALA A 24 32.55 10.32 13.26
C ALA A 24 31.36 9.35 13.35
N LEU A 25 31.28 8.39 12.42
CA LEU A 25 30.22 7.38 12.43
C LEU A 25 30.34 6.35 13.56
N GLY A 26 31.53 6.14 14.13
CA GLY A 26 31.78 5.16 15.20
C GLY A 26 30.86 5.33 16.42
N PRO A 27 30.82 6.53 17.05
CA PRO A 27 29.89 6.80 18.15
C PRO A 27 28.42 6.62 17.78
N VAL A 28 28.03 7.03 16.56
CA VAL A 28 26.66 6.86 16.06
C VAL A 28 26.29 5.39 15.99
N MET A 29 27.14 4.55 15.39
CA MET A 29 26.91 3.11 15.28
C MET A 29 26.82 2.41 16.64
N HIS A 30 27.57 2.90 17.64
CA HIS A 30 27.49 2.39 19.01
C HIS A 30 26.21 2.82 19.74
N ALA A 31 25.71 4.02 19.44
CA ALA A 31 24.49 4.57 20.04
C ALA A 31 23.20 3.99 19.44
N ILE A 32 23.22 3.55 18.16
CA ILE A 32 22.03 3.04 17.44
C ILE A 32 21.18 2.06 18.26
N PRO A 33 21.72 1.01 18.91
CA PRO A 33 20.88 0.06 19.64
C PRO A 33 20.16 0.70 20.83
N HIS A 34 20.83 1.61 21.53
CA HIS A 34 20.28 2.32 22.69
C HIS A 34 19.23 3.34 22.26
N GLU A 35 19.53 4.13 21.24
CA GLU A 35 18.60 5.11 20.68
C GLU A 35 17.39 4.44 20.06
N MET A 36 17.55 3.29 19.40
CA MET A 36 16.41 2.54 18.89
C MET A 36 15.51 2.00 19.99
N LEU A 37 16.06 1.58 21.12
CA LEU A 37 15.26 1.19 22.27
C LEU A 37 14.51 2.39 22.87
N ILE A 38 15.19 3.52 23.05
CA ILE A 38 14.63 4.72 23.69
C ILE A 38 13.62 5.41 22.77
N ILE A 39 14.07 5.84 21.59
CA ILE A 39 13.26 6.62 20.63
C ILE A 39 12.26 5.71 19.93
N GLY A 40 12.67 4.50 19.53
CA GLY A 40 11.77 3.52 18.94
C GLY A 40 10.73 3.02 19.94
N GLY A 41 11.12 2.78 21.19
CA GLY A 41 10.18 2.44 22.27
C GLY A 41 9.18 3.56 22.54
N ALA A 42 9.64 4.81 22.60
CA ALA A 42 8.77 5.98 22.74
C ALA A 42 7.80 6.13 21.55
N ALA A 43 8.27 5.92 20.32
CA ALA A 43 7.42 5.96 19.13
C ALA A 43 6.34 4.87 19.15
N VAL A 44 6.70 3.63 19.51
CA VAL A 44 5.73 2.53 19.67
C VAL A 44 4.74 2.85 20.78
N GLY A 45 5.23 3.33 21.93
CA GLY A 45 4.38 3.74 23.05
C GLY A 45 3.37 4.82 22.64
N ALA A 46 3.82 5.88 21.97
CA ALA A 46 2.97 6.96 21.50
C ALA A 46 1.91 6.48 20.49
N ILE A 47 2.28 5.58 19.58
CA ILE A 47 1.34 4.97 18.62
C ILE A 47 0.26 4.17 19.38
N VAL A 48 0.66 3.36 20.37
CA VAL A 48 -0.29 2.55 21.14
C VAL A 48 -1.21 3.41 22.01
N THR A 49 -0.68 4.44 22.67
CA THR A 49 -1.48 5.30 23.55
C THR A 49 -2.39 6.26 22.77
N GLY A 50 -1.98 6.65 21.56
CA GLY A 50 -2.68 7.65 20.74
C GLY A 50 -3.73 7.08 19.79
N ASN A 51 -3.89 5.76 19.70
CA ASN A 51 -4.74 5.12 18.69
C ASN A 51 -5.62 4.01 19.28
N SER A 52 -6.76 3.79 18.65
CA SER A 52 -7.64 2.66 18.91
C SER A 52 -7.06 1.35 18.37
N MET A 53 -7.55 0.20 18.88
CA MET A 53 -7.17 -1.12 18.37
C MET A 53 -7.47 -1.30 16.87
N HIS A 54 -8.49 -0.62 16.35
CA HIS A 54 -8.82 -0.63 14.92
C HIS A 54 -7.72 0.08 14.10
N GLU A 55 -7.30 1.26 14.53
CA GLU A 55 -6.24 2.03 13.88
C GLU A 55 -4.89 1.33 13.96
N LEU A 56 -4.56 0.69 15.08
CA LEU A 56 -3.33 -0.10 15.21
C LEU A 56 -3.26 -1.25 14.21
N LYS A 57 -4.37 -1.97 14.02
CA LYS A 57 -4.46 -3.03 12.99
C LYS A 57 -4.34 -2.46 11.58
N ALA A 58 -4.98 -1.31 11.31
CA ALA A 58 -4.88 -0.64 10.03
C ALA A 58 -3.46 -0.16 9.74
N PHE A 59 -2.76 0.40 10.73
CA PHE A 59 -1.36 0.82 10.66
C PHE A 59 -0.44 -0.35 10.29
N GLY A 60 -0.53 -1.47 11.01
CA GLY A 60 0.28 -2.67 10.72
C GLY A 60 0.00 -3.22 9.32
N GLY A 61 -1.27 -3.30 8.92
CA GLY A 61 -1.67 -3.71 7.57
C GLY A 61 -1.17 -2.75 6.48
N GLY A 62 -1.18 -1.45 6.76
CA GLY A 62 -0.68 -0.39 5.87
C GLY A 62 0.83 -0.49 5.65
N PHE A 63 1.60 -0.72 6.71
CA PHE A 63 3.05 -0.89 6.63
C PHE A 63 3.44 -2.07 5.72
N LEU A 64 2.77 -3.21 5.89
CA LEU A 64 2.97 -4.40 5.04
C LEU A 64 2.60 -4.14 3.58
N ARG A 65 1.52 -3.39 3.32
CA ARG A 65 1.11 -3.01 1.96
C ARG A 65 2.12 -2.08 1.29
N ALA A 66 2.63 -1.09 2.04
CA ALA A 66 3.64 -0.17 1.54
C ALA A 66 4.92 -0.91 1.11
N ALA A 67 5.35 -1.89 1.90
CA ALA A 67 6.52 -2.72 1.58
C ALA A 67 6.30 -3.66 0.38
N LYS A 68 5.11 -4.27 0.24
CA LYS A 68 4.79 -5.20 -0.87
C LYS A 68 4.63 -4.51 -2.23
N GLY A 69 4.40 -3.19 -2.26
CA GLY A 69 4.22 -2.45 -3.50
C GLY A 69 2.81 -2.59 -4.09
N PRO A 70 2.57 -1.99 -5.28
CA PRO A 70 1.24 -1.98 -5.89
C PRO A 70 0.81 -3.40 -6.31
N LYS A 71 -0.39 -3.79 -5.87
CA LYS A 71 -1.03 -5.06 -6.27
C LYS A 71 -1.54 -5.02 -7.71
N HIS A 72 -1.86 -3.82 -8.21
CA HIS A 72 -2.48 -3.60 -9.51
C HIS A 72 -1.48 -3.02 -10.50
N ASN A 73 -1.60 -3.42 -11.76
CA ASN A 73 -0.82 -2.90 -12.87
C ASN A 73 -1.68 -1.97 -13.74
N LYS A 74 -1.07 -1.40 -14.79
CA LYS A 74 -1.76 -0.52 -15.73
C LYS A 74 -2.95 -1.20 -16.41
N GLN A 75 -2.84 -2.49 -16.73
CA GLN A 75 -3.90 -3.24 -17.38
C GLN A 75 -5.12 -3.39 -16.46
N ASP A 76 -4.90 -3.66 -15.17
CA ASP A 76 -5.98 -3.77 -14.19
C ASP A 76 -6.83 -2.47 -14.14
N HIS A 77 -6.21 -1.30 -14.30
CA HIS A 77 -6.94 -0.03 -14.39
C HIS A 77 -7.76 0.10 -15.68
N ILE A 78 -7.20 -0.32 -16.81
CA ILE A 78 -7.89 -0.32 -18.11
C ILE A 78 -9.08 -1.29 -18.05
N ASP A 79 -8.87 -2.48 -17.52
CA ASP A 79 -9.87 -3.53 -17.40
C ASP A 79 -11.06 -3.08 -16.55
N VAL A 80 -10.81 -2.37 -15.43
CA VAL A 80 -11.89 -1.79 -14.62
C VAL A 80 -12.72 -0.77 -15.40
N ILE A 81 -12.07 0.08 -16.21
CA ILE A 81 -12.78 1.07 -17.04
C ILE A 81 -13.64 0.37 -18.10
N ILE A 82 -13.10 -0.66 -18.76
CA ILE A 82 -13.82 -1.43 -19.78
C ILE A 82 -15.02 -2.16 -19.16
N LEU A 83 -14.80 -2.87 -18.06
CA LEU A 83 -15.84 -3.59 -17.32
C LEU A 83 -16.97 -2.63 -16.91
N THR A 84 -16.63 -1.51 -16.27
CA THR A 84 -17.61 -0.49 -15.87
C THR A 84 -18.38 0.05 -17.07
N THR A 85 -17.70 0.31 -18.19
CA THR A 85 -18.34 0.78 -19.43
C THR A 85 -19.32 -0.25 -19.99
N ARG A 86 -18.97 -1.55 -19.96
CA ARG A 86 -19.87 -2.63 -20.39
C ARG A 86 -21.10 -2.74 -19.51
N LEU A 87 -20.93 -2.70 -18.20
CA LEU A 87 -22.05 -2.73 -17.25
C LEU A 87 -22.99 -1.54 -17.44
N MET A 88 -22.44 -0.34 -17.67
CA MET A 88 -23.24 0.86 -17.95
C MET A 88 -23.97 0.79 -19.29
N LYS A 89 -23.35 0.19 -20.32
CA LYS A 89 -24.01 -0.06 -21.61
C LYS A 89 -25.16 -1.05 -21.45
N LEU A 90 -24.93 -2.16 -20.75
CA LEU A 90 -25.94 -3.18 -20.46
C LEU A 90 -27.14 -2.57 -19.70
N LEU A 91 -26.87 -1.77 -18.67
CA LEU A 91 -27.89 -1.05 -17.92
C LEU A 91 -28.76 -0.17 -18.82
N ARG A 92 -28.16 0.48 -19.81
CA ARG A 92 -28.86 1.36 -20.74
C ARG A 92 -29.65 0.61 -21.82
N SER A 93 -29.12 -0.51 -22.32
CA SER A 93 -29.72 -1.25 -23.43
C SER A 93 -30.76 -2.27 -22.98
N GLU A 94 -30.47 -3.00 -21.91
CA GLU A 94 -31.26 -4.16 -21.43
C GLU A 94 -31.93 -3.89 -20.07
N GLY A 95 -31.57 -2.77 -19.43
CA GLY A 95 -32.19 -2.33 -18.19
C GLY A 95 -31.53 -2.91 -16.93
N PRO A 96 -32.03 -2.51 -15.75
CA PRO A 96 -31.42 -2.85 -14.46
C PRO A 96 -31.51 -4.34 -14.10
N VAL A 97 -32.54 -5.04 -14.55
CA VAL A 97 -32.73 -6.48 -14.26
C VAL A 97 -31.64 -7.33 -14.89
N ALA A 98 -31.26 -7.02 -16.14
CA ALA A 98 -30.17 -7.70 -16.83
C ALA A 98 -28.84 -7.45 -16.09
N LEU A 99 -28.56 -6.19 -15.71
CA LEU A 99 -27.36 -5.83 -14.95
C LEU A 99 -27.26 -6.56 -13.61
N GLU A 100 -28.36 -6.64 -12.86
CA GLU A 100 -28.37 -7.18 -11.50
C GLU A 100 -27.84 -8.62 -11.45
N SER A 101 -28.18 -9.43 -12.46
CA SER A 101 -27.68 -10.81 -12.59
C SER A 101 -26.14 -10.90 -12.65
N HIS A 102 -25.47 -9.91 -13.24
CA HIS A 102 -24.02 -9.87 -13.34
C HIS A 102 -23.34 -9.29 -12.10
N VAL A 103 -24.05 -8.46 -11.31
CA VAL A 103 -23.49 -7.77 -10.13
C VAL A 103 -23.68 -8.59 -8.86
N GLN A 104 -24.81 -9.30 -8.71
CA GLN A 104 -25.06 -10.15 -7.55
C GLN A 104 -24.21 -11.42 -7.55
N ASP A 105 -23.96 -12.00 -8.73
CA ASP A 105 -23.06 -13.14 -8.89
C ASP A 105 -22.01 -12.92 -9.99
N PRO A 106 -20.97 -12.11 -9.71
CA PRO A 106 -19.91 -11.83 -10.67
C PRO A 106 -19.15 -13.09 -11.12
N LYS A 107 -19.18 -14.18 -10.34
CA LYS A 107 -18.43 -15.41 -10.66
C LYS A 107 -19.08 -16.22 -11.76
N SER A 108 -20.41 -16.17 -11.89
CA SER A 108 -21.14 -16.82 -12.99
C SER A 108 -21.36 -15.89 -14.19
N SER A 109 -21.01 -14.61 -14.06
CA SER A 109 -21.20 -13.60 -15.10
C SER A 109 -20.22 -13.77 -16.27
N ALA A 110 -20.77 -13.92 -17.48
CA ALA A 110 -19.99 -13.94 -18.71
C ALA A 110 -19.18 -12.64 -18.94
N ILE A 111 -19.68 -11.49 -18.47
CA ILE A 111 -18.97 -10.20 -18.60
C ILE A 111 -17.75 -10.18 -17.68
N PHE A 112 -17.88 -10.63 -16.44
CA PHE A 112 -16.77 -10.66 -15.48
C PHE A 112 -15.77 -11.79 -15.76
N ALA A 113 -16.21 -12.87 -16.42
CA ALA A 113 -15.32 -13.95 -16.87
C ALA A 113 -14.23 -13.46 -17.84
N GLU A 114 -14.47 -12.37 -18.56
CA GLU A 114 -13.46 -11.71 -19.42
C GLU A 114 -12.39 -10.95 -18.61
N PHE A 115 -12.63 -10.67 -17.32
CA PHE A 115 -11.74 -9.92 -16.44
C PHE A 115 -11.39 -10.72 -15.16
N PRO A 116 -10.76 -11.90 -15.26
CA PRO A 116 -10.52 -12.80 -14.13
C PRO A 116 -9.62 -12.20 -13.04
N ARG A 117 -8.83 -11.17 -13.37
CA ARG A 117 -7.98 -10.45 -12.42
C ARG A 117 -8.75 -9.47 -11.51
N LEU A 118 -9.98 -9.12 -11.88
CA LEU A 118 -10.85 -8.19 -11.15
C LEU A 118 -11.85 -8.93 -10.24
N LEU A 119 -11.89 -10.26 -10.31
CA LEU A 119 -12.70 -11.14 -9.47
C LEU A 119 -11.99 -11.55 -8.16
#